data_AF-E7FP01-F1
#
_entry.id   AF-E7FP01-F1
#
_cell.length_a   1.000
_cell.length_b   1.000
_cell.length_c   1.000
_cell.angle_alpha   90.00
_cell.angle_beta   90.00
_cell.angle_gamma   90.00
#
_symmetry.space_group_name_H-M   'P 1'
#
loop_
_entity.id
_entity.type
_entity.pdbx_description
1 polymer ?
#
loop_
_entity_poly.entity_id
_entity_poly.type
_entity_poly.pdbx_seq_one_letter_code
_entity_poly.pdbx_strand_id
1 'polypeptide(L)'
;MNIDIKDNNRKSDILEYRKIVDILGVEKSPISWAEFQDLKYNDVEKYEKLVDKTFIQNKFNAGEWLDKVNPEKQARHIQSTVEKGKSYFFDDVDVEALYDKYKTTGRLRKNRDGSRTFKENINLPVGQHLGIDIYTVKEINGMTIHYSKTGVHIVPLYYKEK
;
A
#
# COMPACT_ATOMS: atom_id res chain seq x y z
N MET A 1 -3.03 33.60 -10.62
CA MET A 1 -2.72 33.82 -9.18
C MET A 1 -2.51 32.46 -8.53
N ASN A 2 -1.26 32.04 -8.30
CA ASN A 2 -0.98 30.80 -7.55
C ASN A 2 0.42 30.79 -6.89
N ILE A 3 1.08 31.95 -6.82
CA ILE A 3 2.40 32.12 -6.20
C ILE A 3 2.26 32.23 -4.67
N ASP A 4 1.14 32.79 -4.21
CA ASP A 4 0.88 33.10 -2.79
C ASP A 4 0.83 31.86 -1.88
N ILE A 5 0.12 30.79 -2.27
CA ILE A 5 -0.08 29.63 -1.38
C ILE A 5 1.21 28.81 -1.20
N LYS A 6 2.02 28.67 -2.25
CA LYS A 6 3.28 27.91 -2.21
C LYS A 6 4.34 28.63 -1.38
N ASP A 7 4.43 29.96 -1.49
CA ASP A 7 5.38 30.74 -0.72
C ASP A 7 4.98 30.86 0.75
N ASN A 8 3.68 30.99 1.04
CA ASN A 8 3.17 31.05 2.42
C ASN A 8 3.39 29.73 3.19
N ASN A 9 3.43 28.58 2.50
CA ASN A 9 3.66 27.25 3.12
C ASN A 9 5.09 26.72 2.93
N ARG A 10 5.99 27.51 2.34
CA ARG A 10 7.32 27.05 1.93
C ARG A 10 8.12 26.38 3.05
N LYS A 11 8.07 26.94 4.26
CA LYS A 11 8.81 26.40 5.41
C LYS A 11 8.31 25.02 5.84
N SER A 12 6.98 24.83 5.94
CA SER A 12 6.40 23.53 6.31
C SER A 12 6.62 22.49 5.22
N ASP A 13 6.44 22.90 3.97
CA ASP A 13 6.63 22.03 2.82
C ASP A 13 8.07 21.54 2.70
N ILE A 14 9.08 22.40 2.94
CA ILE A 14 10.50 21.99 2.93
C ILE A 14 10.77 20.93 3.99
N LEU A 15 10.20 21.08 5.19
CA LEU A 15 10.36 20.10 6.27
C LEU A 15 9.72 18.76 5.90
N GLU A 16 8.54 18.80 5.29
CA GLU A 16 7.85 17.61 4.83
C GLU A 16 8.61 16.90 3.70
N TYR A 17 9.05 17.64 2.68
CA TYR A 17 9.86 17.12 1.59
C TYR A 17 11.12 16.43 2.10
N ARG A 18 11.86 17.09 3.02
CA ARG A 18 13.08 16.51 3.61
C ARG A 18 12.78 15.22 4.36
N LYS A 19 11.69 15.16 5.12
CA LYS A 19 11.28 13.96 5.85
C LYS A 19 10.93 12.82 4.88
N ILE A 20 10.25 13.11 3.78
CA ILE A 20 9.96 12.11 2.75
C ILE A 20 11.25 11.56 2.14
N VAL A 21 12.17 12.45 1.76
CA VAL A 21 13.47 12.07 1.19
C VAL A 21 14.32 11.25 2.15
N ASP A 22 14.33 11.61 3.43
CA ASP A 22 15.05 10.88 4.48
C ASP A 22 14.51 9.45 4.67
N ILE A 23 13.19 9.29 4.67
CA ILE A 23 12.53 7.98 4.89
C ILE A 23 12.61 7.07 3.66
N LEU A 24 12.35 7.61 2.47
CA LEU A 24 12.26 6.83 1.23
C LEU A 24 13.61 6.69 0.52
N GLY A 25 14.57 7.56 0.83
CA GLY A 25 15.79 7.75 0.05
C GLY A 25 15.53 8.51 -1.26
N VAL A 26 16.62 8.94 -1.90
CA VAL A 26 16.56 9.77 -3.12
C VAL A 26 15.94 9.06 -4.31
N GLU A 27 16.06 7.73 -4.40
CA GLU A 27 15.59 6.95 -5.55
C GLU A 27 14.06 6.78 -5.59
N LYS A 28 13.40 6.82 -4.42
CA LYS A 28 11.97 6.51 -4.27
C LYS A 28 11.11 7.71 -3.90
N SER A 29 11.73 8.89 -3.79
CA SER A 29 11.14 10.19 -3.46
C SER A 29 10.90 11.03 -4.73
N PRO A 30 10.10 12.12 -4.66
CA PRO A 30 10.09 13.12 -5.72
C PRO A 30 11.53 13.59 -5.99
N ILE A 31 11.89 13.68 -7.26
CA ILE A 31 13.25 13.96 -7.71
C ILE A 31 13.65 15.38 -7.32
N SER A 32 12.66 16.27 -7.17
CA SER A 32 12.89 17.66 -6.80
C SER A 32 11.85 18.23 -5.86
N TRP A 33 12.25 19.31 -5.20
CA TRP A 33 11.37 20.22 -4.46
C TRP A 33 10.18 20.71 -5.30
N ALA A 34 10.43 21.08 -6.55
CA ALA A 34 9.39 21.61 -7.44
C ALA A 34 8.35 20.54 -7.75
N GLU A 35 8.79 19.31 -8.02
CA GLU A 35 7.91 18.16 -8.23
C GLU A 35 7.09 17.84 -6.99
N PHE A 36 7.71 17.87 -5.79
CA PHE A 36 6.97 17.69 -4.54
C PHE A 36 5.85 18.73 -4.38
N GLN A 37 6.12 20.02 -4.62
CA GLN A 37 5.10 21.06 -4.54
C GLN A 37 4.05 20.92 -5.64
N ASP A 38 4.42 20.48 -6.84
CA ASP A 38 3.47 20.23 -7.91
C ASP A 38 2.51 19.10 -7.54
N LEU A 39 3.03 17.97 -7.08
CA LEU A 39 2.22 16.87 -6.56
C LEU A 39 1.27 17.35 -5.46
N LYS A 40 1.80 18.06 -4.45
CA LYS A 40 1.03 18.47 -3.28
C LYS A 40 -0.17 19.37 -3.61
N TYR A 41 0.01 20.30 -4.55
CA TYR A 41 -1.00 21.33 -4.83
C TYR A 41 -1.80 21.09 -6.11
N ASN A 42 -1.27 20.30 -7.05
CA ASN A 42 -1.89 20.07 -8.35
C ASN A 42 -2.28 18.60 -8.60
N ASP A 43 -1.71 17.63 -7.88
CA ASP A 43 -2.04 16.18 -8.01
C ASP A 43 -2.19 15.52 -6.63
N VAL A 44 -3.27 15.89 -5.94
CA VAL A 44 -3.58 15.44 -4.57
C VAL A 44 -3.59 13.91 -4.47
N GLU A 45 -4.04 13.19 -5.50
CA GLU A 45 -4.03 11.73 -5.47
C GLU A 45 -2.60 11.16 -5.44
N LYS A 46 -1.71 11.63 -6.32
CA LYS A 46 -0.32 11.16 -6.31
C LYS A 46 0.42 11.59 -5.05
N TYR A 47 0.14 12.80 -4.55
CA TYR A 47 0.69 13.24 -3.27
C TYR A 47 0.24 12.34 -2.11
N GLU A 48 -1.04 11.99 -2.02
CA GLU A 48 -1.52 11.07 -0.97
C GLU A 48 -0.87 9.68 -1.07
N LYS A 49 -0.67 9.15 -2.29
CA LYS A 49 0.08 7.89 -2.50
C LYS A 49 1.53 7.99 -2.03
N LEU A 50 2.19 9.12 -2.31
CA LEU A 50 3.54 9.38 -1.82
C LEU A 50 3.58 9.37 -0.29
N VAL A 51 2.66 10.09 0.37
CA VAL A 51 2.61 10.15 1.84
C VAL A 51 2.27 8.78 2.44
N ASP A 52 1.38 8.01 1.82
CA ASP A 52 1.07 6.63 2.25
C ASP A 52 2.30 5.72 2.14
N LYS A 53 3.03 5.79 1.02
CA LYS A 53 4.30 5.06 0.83
C LYS A 53 5.33 5.44 1.88
N THR A 54 5.51 6.74 2.14
CA THR A 54 6.40 7.23 3.21
C THR A 54 5.98 6.70 4.58
N PHE A 55 4.68 6.68 4.88
CA PHE A 55 4.17 6.18 6.15
C PHE A 55 4.49 4.69 6.35
N ILE A 56 4.24 3.85 5.34
CA ILE A 56 4.54 2.42 5.39
C ILE A 56 6.04 2.20 5.59
N GLN A 57 6.89 2.86 4.79
CA GLN A 57 8.34 2.73 4.91
C GLN A 57 8.85 3.19 6.28
N ASN A 58 8.28 4.25 6.84
CA ASN A 58 8.63 4.71 8.18
C ASN A 58 8.30 3.67 9.25
N LYS A 59 7.18 2.94 9.12
CA LYS A 59 6.81 1.85 10.04
C LYS A 59 7.79 0.67 9.95
N PHE A 60 8.32 0.38 8.77
CA PHE A 60 9.40 -0.61 8.60
C PHE A 60 10.71 -0.13 9.22
N ASN A 61 11.13 1.11 8.92
CA ASN A 61 12.37 1.67 9.45
C ASN A 61 12.37 1.75 10.99
N ALA A 62 11.20 2.01 11.59
CA ALA A 62 11.01 2.04 13.05
C ALA A 62 10.89 0.65 13.69
N GLY A 63 10.86 -0.44 12.91
CA GLY A 63 10.66 -1.81 13.41
C GLY A 63 9.25 -2.07 13.99
N GLU A 64 8.29 -1.18 13.72
CA GLU A 64 6.91 -1.36 14.15
C GLU A 64 6.20 -2.44 13.32
N TRP A 65 6.53 -2.52 12.03
CA TRP A 65 6.08 -3.55 11.10
C TRP A 65 7.27 -4.32 10.54
N LEU A 66 7.10 -5.62 10.37
CA LEU A 66 8.09 -6.48 9.75
C LEU A 66 7.80 -6.60 8.25
N ASP A 67 8.74 -6.16 7.41
CA ASP A 67 8.68 -6.21 5.93
C ASP A 67 8.99 -7.63 5.42
N LYS A 68 8.13 -8.59 5.77
CA LYS A 68 8.24 -10.00 5.35
C LYS A 68 6.89 -10.70 5.45
N VAL A 69 6.53 -11.56 4.49
CA VAL A 69 5.32 -12.38 4.60
C VAL A 69 5.45 -13.34 5.79
N ASN A 70 4.39 -13.41 6.59
CA ASN A 70 4.27 -14.34 7.69
C ASN A 70 3.60 -15.62 7.16
N PRO A 71 4.33 -16.75 7.04
CA PRO A 71 3.80 -17.96 6.42
C PRO A 71 2.62 -18.56 7.19
N GLU A 72 2.64 -18.49 8.53
CA GLU A 72 1.55 -19.02 9.37
C GLU A 72 0.23 -18.26 9.14
N LYS A 73 0.30 -16.92 9.07
CA LYS A 73 -0.88 -16.10 8.76
C LYS A 73 -1.29 -16.24 7.30
N GLN A 74 -0.33 -16.38 6.39
CA GLN A 74 -0.58 -16.50 4.97
C GLN A 74 -1.24 -17.83 4.60
N ALA A 75 -0.90 -18.94 5.26
CA ALA A 75 -1.50 -20.27 5.03
C ALA A 75 -3.04 -20.25 5.09
N ARG A 76 -3.62 -19.37 5.93
CA ARG A 76 -5.08 -19.17 6.02
C ARG A 76 -5.74 -18.70 4.72
N HIS A 77 -4.94 -18.28 3.74
CA HIS A 77 -5.31 -17.76 2.43
C HIS A 77 -4.61 -18.49 1.27
N ILE A 78 -4.15 -19.73 1.46
CA ILE A 78 -3.58 -20.59 0.41
C ILE A 78 -4.52 -21.77 0.15
N GLN A 79 -4.80 -22.11 -1.10
CA GLN A 79 -5.81 -23.10 -1.52
C GLN A 79 -5.76 -24.41 -0.72
N SER A 80 -4.59 -25.00 -0.55
CA SER A 80 -4.40 -26.26 0.19
C SER A 80 -4.60 -26.17 1.71
N THR A 81 -4.49 -24.97 2.30
CA THR A 81 -4.46 -24.76 3.76
C THR A 81 -5.48 -23.73 4.25
N VAL A 82 -6.34 -23.25 3.36
CA VAL A 82 -7.31 -22.19 3.61
C VAL A 82 -8.24 -22.55 4.77
N GLU A 83 -8.44 -21.59 5.69
CA GLU A 83 -9.43 -21.76 6.74
C GLU A 83 -10.84 -21.58 6.17
N LYS A 84 -11.80 -22.37 6.65
CA LYS A 84 -13.19 -22.37 6.17
C LYS A 84 -13.76 -20.95 6.12
N GLY A 85 -14.32 -20.57 4.97
CA GLY A 85 -14.99 -19.29 4.76
C GLY A 85 -14.05 -18.12 4.42
N LYS A 86 -12.81 -18.40 4.01
CA LYS A 86 -11.86 -17.38 3.52
C LYS A 86 -11.58 -17.51 2.04
N SER A 87 -11.33 -16.36 1.41
CA SER A 87 -10.75 -16.25 0.08
C SER A 87 -9.30 -16.74 0.10
N TYR A 88 -8.81 -17.29 -1.02
CA TYR A 88 -7.50 -17.91 -1.10
C TYR A 88 -6.80 -17.65 -2.44
N PHE A 89 -5.46 -17.69 -2.43
CA PHE A 89 -4.61 -17.80 -3.60
C PHE A 89 -4.46 -19.26 -4.02
N PHE A 90 -4.24 -19.52 -5.31
CA PHE A 90 -3.88 -20.86 -5.79
C PHE A 90 -2.50 -21.29 -5.28
N ASP A 91 -2.29 -22.61 -5.17
CA ASP A 91 -1.05 -23.15 -4.57
C ASP A 91 0.23 -22.85 -5.38
N ASP A 92 0.09 -22.57 -6.68
CA ASP A 92 1.19 -22.23 -7.59
C ASP A 92 1.57 -20.74 -7.56
N VAL A 93 0.85 -19.91 -6.80
CA VAL A 93 1.09 -18.48 -6.71
C VAL A 93 2.20 -18.16 -5.71
N ASP A 94 3.24 -17.50 -6.19
CA ASP A 94 4.29 -16.93 -5.34
C ASP A 94 3.80 -15.65 -4.64
N VAL A 95 3.33 -15.82 -3.41
CA VAL A 95 2.83 -14.72 -2.56
C VAL A 95 3.93 -13.76 -2.10
N GLU A 96 5.18 -14.18 -2.00
CA GLU A 96 6.31 -13.30 -1.67
C GLU A 96 6.62 -12.39 -2.86
N ALA A 97 6.64 -12.95 -4.08
CA ALA A 97 6.79 -12.16 -5.30
C ALA A 97 5.63 -11.18 -5.51
N LEU A 98 4.39 -11.58 -5.19
CA LEU A 98 3.24 -10.66 -5.19
C LEU A 98 3.42 -9.54 -4.15
N TYR A 99 3.87 -9.88 -2.94
CA TYR A 99 4.13 -8.89 -1.90
C TYR A 99 5.15 -7.87 -2.37
N ASP A 100 6.33 -8.30 -2.82
CA ASP A 100 7.40 -7.40 -3.25
C ASP A 100 7.02 -6.57 -4.47
N LYS A 101 6.23 -7.14 -5.39
CA LYS A 101 5.74 -6.43 -6.58
C LYS A 101 4.77 -5.30 -6.23
N TYR A 102 3.88 -5.51 -5.26
CA TYR A 102 2.75 -4.61 -5.03
C TYR A 102 2.80 -3.82 -3.72
N LYS A 103 3.68 -4.15 -2.77
CA LYS A 103 3.80 -3.38 -1.53
C LYS A 103 4.06 -1.91 -1.83
N THR A 104 3.37 -1.02 -1.14
CA THR A 104 3.50 0.45 -1.30
C THR A 104 3.05 1.01 -2.65
N THR A 105 2.31 0.23 -3.46
CA THR A 105 1.76 0.68 -4.76
C THR A 105 0.26 1.00 -4.71
N GLY A 106 -0.40 0.58 -3.64
CA GLY A 106 -1.84 0.67 -3.46
C GLY A 106 -2.31 1.95 -2.78
N ARG A 107 -3.50 1.85 -2.18
CA ARG A 107 -4.08 2.90 -1.34
C ARG A 107 -4.18 2.41 0.09
N LEU A 108 -3.58 3.14 1.03
CA LEU A 108 -3.69 2.79 2.44
C LEU A 108 -5.08 3.16 2.93
N ARG A 109 -5.78 2.22 3.58
CA ARG A 109 -7.09 2.53 4.15
C ARG A 109 -6.91 3.52 5.28
N LYS A 110 -7.84 4.47 5.35
CA LYS A 110 -7.93 5.46 6.43
C LYS A 110 -9.17 5.17 7.28
N ASN A 111 -9.04 5.41 8.58
CA ASN A 111 -10.17 5.43 9.50
C ASN A 111 -11.05 6.66 9.25
N ARG A 112 -12.22 6.73 9.90
CA ARG A 112 -13.15 7.86 9.76
C ARG A 112 -12.55 9.21 10.19
N ASP A 113 -11.57 9.18 11.10
CA ASP A 113 -10.82 10.35 11.56
C ASP A 113 -9.66 10.75 10.62
N GLY A 114 -9.48 10.05 9.50
CA GLY A 114 -8.40 10.29 8.55
C GLY A 114 -7.07 9.62 8.92
N SER A 115 -6.96 8.96 10.09
CA SER A 115 -5.76 8.24 10.49
C SER A 115 -5.51 7.03 9.59
N ARG A 116 -4.24 6.78 9.27
CA ARG A 116 -3.81 5.66 8.42
C ARG A 116 -3.90 4.35 9.18
N THR A 117 -4.40 3.31 8.51
CA THR A 117 -4.46 1.96 9.06
C THR A 117 -3.24 1.13 8.62
N PHE A 118 -3.21 -0.14 9.04
CA PHE A 118 -2.23 -1.14 8.60
C PHE A 118 -2.65 -1.89 7.33
N LYS A 119 -3.71 -1.44 6.64
CA LYS A 119 -4.29 -2.16 5.49
C LYS A 119 -4.09 -1.39 4.20
N GLU A 120 -3.32 -1.93 3.28
CA GLU A 120 -3.15 -1.39 1.93
C GLU A 120 -4.01 -2.17 0.93
N ASN A 121 -4.83 -1.46 0.16
CA ASN A 121 -5.65 -2.05 -0.90
C ASN A 121 -4.91 -1.98 -2.24
N ILE A 122 -4.81 -3.12 -2.92
CA ILE A 122 -4.20 -3.27 -4.23
C ILE A 122 -5.27 -3.68 -5.24
N ASN A 123 -5.39 -2.95 -6.34
CA ASN A 123 -6.13 -3.42 -7.52
C ASN A 123 -5.19 -4.24 -8.39
N LEU A 124 -5.61 -5.42 -8.79
CA LEU A 124 -4.84 -6.27 -9.69
C LEU A 124 -5.19 -5.93 -11.15
N PRO A 125 -4.23 -6.02 -12.08
CA PRO A 125 -4.52 -6.01 -13.51
C PRO A 125 -5.55 -7.08 -13.89
N VAL A 126 -6.34 -6.79 -14.92
CA VAL A 126 -7.37 -7.71 -15.43
C VAL A 126 -6.72 -9.00 -15.95
N GLY A 127 -7.39 -10.14 -15.70
CA GLY A 127 -7.01 -11.44 -16.24
C GLY A 127 -5.90 -12.16 -15.46
N GLN A 128 -5.61 -11.75 -14.22
CA GLN A 128 -4.66 -12.47 -13.36
C GLN A 128 -5.33 -13.65 -12.66
N HIS A 129 -4.92 -14.86 -13.05
CA HIS A 129 -5.34 -16.11 -12.40
C HIS A 129 -4.52 -16.32 -11.13
N LEU A 130 -4.95 -15.72 -10.02
CA LEU A 130 -4.21 -15.76 -8.75
C LEU A 130 -4.98 -16.40 -7.59
N GLY A 131 -6.30 -16.45 -7.64
CA GLY A 131 -7.08 -17.00 -6.54
C GLY A 131 -8.56 -16.72 -6.65
N ILE A 132 -9.31 -17.21 -5.66
CA ILE A 132 -10.77 -17.10 -5.60
C ILE A 132 -11.18 -16.29 -4.38
N ASP A 133 -12.10 -15.35 -4.61
CA ASP A 133 -12.85 -14.70 -3.55
C ASP A 133 -14.04 -15.57 -3.15
N ILE A 134 -14.07 -16.04 -1.91
CA ILE A 134 -15.07 -17.02 -1.47
C ILE A 134 -16.49 -16.44 -1.43
N TYR A 135 -16.63 -15.12 -1.26
CA TYR A 135 -17.93 -14.47 -1.13
C TYR A 135 -18.63 -14.29 -2.48
N THR A 136 -17.86 -14.03 -3.53
CA THR A 136 -18.37 -13.86 -4.90
C THR A 136 -18.20 -15.10 -5.76
N VAL A 137 -17.36 -16.05 -5.34
CA VAL A 137 -16.94 -17.23 -6.09
C VAL A 137 -16.29 -16.85 -7.44
N LYS A 138 -15.70 -15.65 -7.51
CA LYS A 138 -15.02 -15.13 -8.68
C LYS A 138 -13.51 -15.15 -8.47
N GLU A 139 -12.77 -15.14 -9.57
CA GLU A 139 -11.35 -14.82 -9.52
C GLU A 139 -11.13 -13.44 -8.92
N ILE A 140 -10.08 -13.32 -8.12
CA ILE A 140 -9.75 -12.08 -7.43
C ILE A 140 -9.35 -11.00 -8.44
N ASN A 141 -9.81 -9.77 -8.21
CA ASN A 141 -9.36 -8.59 -8.96
C ASN A 141 -8.63 -7.59 -8.06
N GLY A 142 -8.40 -7.97 -6.81
CA GLY A 142 -7.71 -7.17 -5.83
C GLY A 142 -7.19 -7.99 -4.67
N MET A 143 -6.42 -7.33 -3.83
CA MET A 143 -5.94 -7.89 -2.58
C MET A 143 -5.71 -6.80 -1.54
N THR A 144 -5.76 -7.17 -0.27
CA THR A 144 -5.40 -6.27 0.84
C THR A 144 -4.16 -6.79 1.52
N ILE A 145 -3.10 -5.99 1.57
CA ILE A 145 -1.90 -6.28 2.36
C ILE A 145 -2.15 -5.80 3.79
N HIS A 146 -2.02 -6.70 4.76
CA HIS A 146 -2.13 -6.39 6.18
C HIS A 146 -0.73 -6.36 6.80
N TYR A 147 -0.28 -5.19 7.23
CA TYR A 147 0.98 -5.02 7.92
C TYR A 147 0.85 -5.30 9.42
N SER A 148 1.88 -5.91 10.03
CA SER A 148 1.93 -6.11 11.48
C SER A 148 3.36 -6.31 11.99
N LYS A 149 3.53 -6.32 13.31
CA LYS A 149 4.83 -6.56 13.96
C LYS A 149 5.41 -7.94 13.66
N THR A 150 4.57 -8.96 13.44
CA THR A 150 5.02 -10.34 13.19
C THR A 150 5.18 -10.67 11.71
N GLY A 151 5.03 -9.69 10.83
CA GLY A 151 5.05 -9.86 9.38
C GLY A 151 3.72 -9.54 8.73
N VAL A 152 3.69 -9.65 7.41
CA VAL A 152 2.52 -9.32 6.59
C VAL A 152 1.72 -10.57 6.24
N HIS A 153 0.45 -10.39 5.92
CA HIS A 153 -0.30 -11.38 5.13
C HIS A 153 -1.15 -10.65 4.13
N ILE A 154 -1.40 -11.32 3.01
CA ILE A 154 -2.14 -10.80 1.89
C ILE A 154 -3.48 -11.52 1.85
N VAL A 155 -4.55 -10.74 1.85
CA VAL A 155 -5.92 -11.24 1.77
C VAL A 155 -6.41 -11.06 0.33
N PRO A 156 -6.66 -12.13 -0.43
CA PRO A 156 -7.25 -12.06 -1.76
C PRO A 156 -8.73 -11.65 -1.65
N LEU A 157 -9.23 -10.86 -2.60
CA LEU A 157 -10.60 -10.37 -2.57
C LEU A 157 -11.11 -9.95 -3.96
N TYR A 158 -12.42 -9.78 -4.07
CA TYR A 158 -13.07 -9.20 -5.24
C TYR A 158 -13.67 -7.82 -4.91
N TYR A 159 -13.13 -6.76 -5.52
CA TYR A 159 -13.76 -5.45 -5.53
C TYR A 159 -14.88 -5.43 -6.56
N LYS A 160 -16.07 -5.00 -6.15
CA LYS A 160 -17.14 -4.72 -7.12
C LYS A 160 -16.68 -3.61 -8.05
N GLU A 161 -16.73 -3.89 -9.35
CA GLU A 161 -16.57 -2.88 -10.39
C GLU A 161 -17.63 -1.79 -10.18
N LYS A 162 -17.21 -0.53 -10.31
CA LYS A 162 -18.08 0.64 -10.13
C LYS A 162 -18.77 1.01 -11.42
#